data_AF-A0A966SBJ8-F1
#
_entry.id   AF-A0A966SBJ8-F1
#
_cell.length_a   1.000
_cell.length_b   1.000
_cell.length_c   1.000
_cell.angle_alpha   90.00
_cell.angle_beta   90.00
_cell.angle_gamma   90.00
#
_symmetry.space_group_name_H-M   'P 1'
#
loop_
_entity.id
_entity.type
_entity.pdbx_description
1 polymer ?
#
loop_
_entity_poly.entity_id
_entity_poly.type
_entity_poly.pdbx_seq_one_letter_code
_entity_poly.pdbx_strand_id
1 'polypeptide(L)'
;MRNNSFHDIAHSFFSTRIFIASLFSFIFLLLMGCNDRVPLNAEKLEDYLPLQKGKYITYRVDSTVFTQYGRQTEIHSYLVKCQIDSSFLDNVGRTSFKVLRLLR
;
A
#
# COMPACT_ATOMS: atom_id res chain seq x y z
N MET A 1 69.83 -18.80 35.85
CA MET A 1 68.74 -17.79 35.75
C MET A 1 68.25 -17.76 34.32
N ARG A 2 67.20 -18.53 33.99
CA ARG A 2 66.70 -18.68 32.61
C ARG A 2 65.18 -18.51 32.60
N ASN A 3 64.76 -17.39 32.02
CA ASN A 3 63.53 -17.13 31.26
C ASN A 3 62.19 -17.58 31.85
N ASN A 4 61.68 -16.88 32.86
CA ASN A 4 60.24 -16.86 33.15
C ASN A 4 59.52 -15.73 32.38
N SER A 5 60.19 -14.62 32.06
CA SER A 5 59.52 -13.47 31.39
C SER A 5 59.14 -13.72 29.94
N PHE A 6 59.85 -14.58 29.20
CA PHE A 6 59.57 -14.83 27.78
C PHE A 6 58.32 -15.70 27.57
N HIS A 7 58.02 -16.59 28.53
CA HIS A 7 56.83 -17.44 28.50
C HIS A 7 55.56 -16.62 28.83
N ASP A 8 55.65 -15.70 29.78
CA ASP A 8 54.54 -14.81 30.17
C ASP A 8 54.18 -13.80 29.05
N ILE A 9 55.18 -13.29 28.32
CA ILE A 9 54.96 -12.43 27.15
C ILE A 9 54.25 -13.22 26.04
N ALA A 10 54.65 -14.47 25.78
CA ALA A 10 54.00 -15.31 24.77
C ALA A 10 52.53 -15.62 25.09
N HIS A 11 52.18 -15.88 26.37
CA HIS A 11 50.78 -16.07 26.80
C HIS A 11 49.96 -14.78 26.74
N SER A 12 50.56 -13.62 27.05
CA SER A 12 49.93 -12.30 26.91
C SER A 12 49.60 -11.96 25.44
N PHE A 13 50.52 -12.26 24.52
CA PHE A 13 50.32 -12.10 23.07
C PHE A 13 49.30 -13.11 22.50
N PHE A 14 49.25 -14.33 23.04
CA PHE A 14 48.29 -15.35 22.62
C PHE A 14 46.87 -15.04 23.11
N SER A 15 46.73 -14.59 24.36
CA SER A 15 45.45 -14.21 24.97
C SER A 15 44.82 -12.98 24.30
N THR A 16 45.61 -11.94 24.02
CA THR A 16 45.12 -10.72 23.32
C THR A 16 44.62 -11.01 21.91
N ARG A 17 45.26 -11.91 21.16
CA ARG A 17 44.79 -12.34 19.84
C ARG A 17 43.47 -13.11 19.90
N ILE A 18 43.27 -13.90 20.95
CA ILE A 18 42.01 -14.63 21.19
C ILE A 18 40.88 -13.67 21.57
N PHE A 19 41.17 -12.66 22.41
CA PHE A 19 40.21 -11.61 22.76
C PHE A 19 39.82 -10.74 21.55
N ILE A 20 40.78 -10.38 20.69
CA ILE A 20 40.50 -9.64 19.46
C ILE A 20 39.64 -10.48 18.50
N ALA A 21 39.95 -11.78 18.36
CA ALA A 21 39.17 -12.68 17.52
C ALA A 21 37.73 -12.88 18.04
N SER A 22 37.54 -12.98 19.36
CA SER A 22 36.19 -13.12 19.95
C SER A 22 35.38 -11.83 19.81
N LEU A 23 36.02 -10.67 19.97
CA LEU A 23 35.38 -9.37 19.77
C LEU A 23 34.96 -9.17 18.30
N PHE A 24 35.81 -9.58 17.36
CA PHE A 24 35.51 -9.49 15.93
C PHE A 24 34.37 -10.46 15.52
N SER A 25 34.34 -11.65 16.10
CA SER A 25 33.25 -12.63 15.92
C SER A 25 31.91 -12.11 16.48
N PHE A 26 31.93 -11.49 17.66
CA PHE A 26 30.75 -10.90 18.28
C PHE A 26 30.22 -9.71 17.47
N ILE A 27 31.11 -8.87 16.92
CA ILE A 27 30.74 -7.76 16.02
C ILE A 27 30.12 -8.29 14.71
N PHE A 28 30.65 -9.39 14.16
CA PHE A 28 30.10 -10.00 12.95
C PHE A 28 28.69 -10.56 13.17
N LEU A 29 28.43 -11.13 14.36
CA LEU A 29 27.09 -11.58 14.77
C LEU A 29 26.09 -10.43 14.88
N LEU A 30 26.52 -9.23 15.30
CA LEU A 30 25.65 -8.05 15.41
C LEU A 30 25.24 -7.44 14.05
N LEU A 31 25.92 -7.80 12.96
CA LEU A 31 25.67 -7.27 11.61
C LEU A 31 24.71 -8.13 10.77
N MET A 32 24.27 -9.29 11.27
CA MET A 32 23.28 -10.12 10.58
C MET A 32 21.85 -9.72 10.98
N GLY A 33 21.30 -8.70 10.31
CA GLY A 33 19.89 -8.31 10.42
C GLY A 33 19.11 -8.63 9.14
N CYS A 34 18.09 -9.49 9.22
CA CYS A 34 17.16 -9.72 8.10
C CYS A 34 16.09 -8.63 8.12
N ASN A 35 15.82 -8.02 6.96
CA ASN A 35 14.86 -6.92 6.83
C ASN A 35 13.76 -7.37 5.86
N ASP A 36 12.82 -8.18 6.37
CA ASP A 36 11.70 -8.72 5.60
C ASP A 36 10.66 -7.63 5.36
N ARG A 37 11.00 -6.68 4.49
CA ARG A 37 10.07 -5.67 4.01
C ARG A 37 9.30 -6.31 2.86
N VAL A 38 8.17 -6.92 3.17
CA VAL A 38 7.23 -7.36 2.14
C VAL A 38 6.64 -6.10 1.49
N PRO A 39 6.87 -5.83 0.19
CA PRO A 39 6.20 -4.73 -0.46
C PRO A 39 4.70 -5.04 -0.50
N LEU A 40 3.88 -4.11 -0.02
CA LEU A 40 2.44 -4.16 -0.23
C LEU A 40 2.17 -3.96 -1.72
N ASN A 41 2.02 -5.07 -2.46
CA ASN A 41 1.57 -5.06 -3.83
C ASN A 41 0.04 -4.88 -3.85
N ALA A 42 -0.40 -3.65 -3.63
CA ALA A 42 -1.82 -3.31 -3.78
C ALA A 42 -2.16 -3.26 -5.27
N GLU A 43 -3.26 -3.90 -5.64
CA GLU A 43 -3.81 -3.78 -6.98
C GLU A 43 -4.18 -2.33 -7.27
N LYS A 44 -3.98 -1.91 -8.53
CA LYS A 44 -4.26 -0.55 -8.96
C LYS A 44 -5.77 -0.34 -9.02
N LEU A 45 -6.24 0.78 -8.47
CA LEU A 45 -7.67 1.12 -8.50
C LEU A 45 -8.21 1.15 -9.93
N GLU A 46 -7.38 1.59 -10.88
CA GLU A 46 -7.71 1.69 -12.30
C GLU A 46 -8.14 0.34 -12.90
N ASP A 47 -7.63 -0.78 -12.38
CA ASP A 47 -7.95 -2.12 -12.89
C ASP A 47 -9.39 -2.55 -12.53
N TYR A 48 -9.99 -1.92 -11.51
CA TYR A 48 -11.34 -2.20 -11.05
C TYR A 48 -12.39 -1.23 -11.62
N LEU A 49 -11.97 -0.09 -12.17
CA LEU A 49 -12.90 0.94 -12.63
C LEU A 49 -13.28 0.70 -14.09
N PRO A 50 -14.57 0.51 -14.43
CA PRO A 50 -15.02 0.27 -15.79
C PRO A 50 -15.10 1.58 -16.60
N LEU A 51 -13.98 2.30 -16.73
CA LEU A 51 -13.89 3.64 -17.33
C LEU A 51 -13.75 3.63 -18.86
N GLN A 52 -13.83 2.45 -19.48
CA GLN A 52 -13.77 2.32 -20.93
C GLN A 52 -15.09 2.77 -21.58
N LYS A 53 -15.01 3.44 -22.73
CA LYS A 53 -16.18 3.84 -23.51
C LYS A 53 -17.13 2.67 -23.74
N GLY A 54 -18.42 2.88 -23.50
CA GLY A 54 -19.48 1.88 -23.66
C GLY A 54 -19.70 0.97 -22.45
N LYS A 55 -18.77 0.89 -21.49
CA LYS A 55 -19.01 0.21 -20.22
C LYS A 55 -20.05 0.98 -19.40
N TYR A 56 -20.85 0.25 -18.63
CA TYR A 56 -21.91 0.81 -17.82
C TYR A 56 -22.13 0.01 -16.54
N ILE A 57 -22.73 0.67 -15.56
CA ILE A 57 -23.29 0.05 -14.36
C ILE A 57 -24.78 0.37 -14.27
N THR A 58 -25.56 -0.56 -13.72
CA THR A 58 -26.98 -0.35 -13.43
C THR A 58 -27.24 -0.60 -11.96
N TYR A 59 -27.96 0.30 -11.30
CA TYR A 59 -28.27 0.19 -9.88
C TYR A 59 -29.64 0.78 -9.57
N ARG A 60 -30.28 0.26 -8.51
CA ARG A 60 -31.53 0.80 -8.00
C ARG A 60 -31.25 2.01 -7.13
N VAL A 61 -32.02 3.07 -7.33
CA VAL A 61 -32.01 4.27 -6.48
C VAL A 61 -33.41 4.53 -5.99
N ASP A 62 -33.53 4.77 -4.69
CA ASP A 62 -34.79 5.12 -4.07
C ASP A 62 -34.76 6.60 -3.68
N SER A 63 -35.74 7.35 -4.18
CA SER A 63 -35.94 8.76 -3.84
C SER A 63 -37.06 8.88 -2.83
N THR A 64 -36.73 9.31 -1.62
CA THR A 64 -37.72 9.65 -0.59
C THR A 64 -38.24 11.06 -0.84
N VAL A 65 -39.54 11.20 -1.08
CA VAL A 65 -40.20 12.46 -1.38
C VAL A 65 -41.27 12.73 -0.32
N PHE A 66 -41.34 13.97 0.12
CA PHE A 66 -42.35 14.44 1.06
C PHE A 66 -43.42 15.21 0.30
N THR A 67 -44.60 14.61 0.15
CA THR A 67 -45.75 15.22 -0.51
C THR A 67 -46.69 15.84 0.54
N GLN A 68 -47.71 16.58 0.07
CA GLN A 68 -48.73 17.19 0.94
C GLN A 68 -48.16 18.03 2.11
N TYR A 69 -47.22 18.94 1.81
CA TYR A 69 -46.55 19.79 2.82
C TYR A 69 -45.87 18.98 3.95
N GLY A 70 -45.32 17.82 3.63
CA GLY A 70 -44.61 16.97 4.59
C GLY A 70 -45.50 16.05 5.42
N ARG A 71 -46.80 15.96 5.11
CA ARG A 71 -47.74 15.07 5.80
C ARG A 71 -47.71 13.64 5.26
N GLN A 72 -47.22 13.46 4.04
CA GLN A 72 -47.15 12.16 3.40
C GLN A 72 -45.73 11.91 2.89
N THR A 73 -45.21 10.72 3.17
CA THR A 73 -43.90 10.26 2.71
C THR A 73 -44.10 9.20 1.64
N GLU A 74 -43.47 9.40 0.49
CA GLU A 74 -43.52 8.49 -0.64
C GLU A 74 -42.09 8.08 -1.03
N ILE A 75 -41.92 6.84 -1.49
CA ILE A 75 -40.63 6.33 -1.98
C ILE A 75 -40.81 5.95 -3.45
N HIS A 76 -40.03 6.61 -4.31
CA HIS A 76 -39.99 6.29 -5.74
C HIS A 76 -38.70 5.54 -6.05
N SER A 77 -38.82 4.31 -6.54
CA SER A 77 -37.68 3.51 -6.97
C SER A 77 -37.42 3.65 -8.46
N TYR A 78 -36.18 3.87 -8.85
CA TYR A 78 -35.73 3.96 -10.25
C TYR A 78 -34.59 2.98 -10.52
N LEU A 79 -34.49 2.51 -11.76
CA LEU A 79 -33.28 1.87 -12.25
C LEU A 79 -32.43 2.90 -12.98
N VAL A 80 -31.24 3.18 -12.43
CA VAL A 80 -30.27 4.10 -13.02
C VAL A 80 -29.26 3.31 -13.82
N LYS A 81 -29.05 3.68 -15.09
CA LYS A 81 -27.92 3.24 -15.91
C LYS A 81 -26.93 4.40 -16.03
N CYS A 82 -25.69 4.17 -15.62
CA CYS A 82 -24.56 5.09 -15.82
C CYS A 82 -23.58 4.48 -16.82
N GLN A 83 -23.44 5.09 -18.00
CA GLN A 83 -22.60 4.61 -19.09
C GLN A 83 -21.50 5.63 -19.43
N ILE A 84 -20.29 5.15 -19.67
CA ILE A 84 -19.18 5.99 -20.13
C ILE A 84 -19.36 6.30 -21.62
N ASP A 85 -19.44 7.59 -21.96
CA ASP A 85 -19.60 8.08 -23.33
C ASP A 85 -18.24 8.38 -23.98
N SER A 86 -17.41 9.19 -23.31
CA SER A 86 -16.07 9.57 -23.80
C SER A 86 -15.15 9.99 -22.65
N SER A 87 -13.85 10.06 -22.92
CA SER A 87 -12.87 10.73 -22.07
C SER A 87 -12.38 12.02 -22.72
N PHE A 88 -11.96 12.99 -21.90
CA PHE A 88 -11.44 14.28 -22.33
C PHE A 88 -10.45 14.81 -21.29
N LEU A 89 -9.63 15.79 -21.66
CA LEU A 89 -8.75 16.49 -20.71
C LEU A 89 -9.50 17.67 -20.10
N ASP A 90 -9.44 17.81 -18.78
CA ASP A 90 -9.98 18.99 -18.09
C ASP A 90 -9.09 20.23 -18.32
N ASN A 91 -9.48 21.37 -17.74
CA ASN A 91 -8.75 22.63 -17.87
C ASN A 91 -7.34 22.59 -17.23
N VAL A 92 -7.01 21.56 -16.45
CA VAL A 92 -5.71 21.36 -15.78
C VAL A 92 -4.94 20.19 -16.43
N GLY A 93 -5.44 19.63 -17.54
CA GLY A 93 -4.81 18.54 -18.28
C GLY A 93 -5.00 17.14 -17.68
N ARG A 94 -5.99 16.93 -16.80
CA ARG A 94 -6.30 15.61 -16.22
C ARG A 94 -7.37 14.88 -17.03
N THR A 95 -7.23 13.57 -17.17
CA THR A 95 -8.24 12.73 -17.83
C THR A 95 -9.54 12.72 -17.03
N SER A 96 -10.60 13.23 -17.62
CA SER A 96 -11.97 13.23 -17.12
C SER A 96 -12.87 12.40 -18.04
N PHE A 97 -14.01 11.93 -17.53
CA PHE A 97 -14.94 11.07 -18.26
C PHE A 97 -16.32 11.71 -18.33
N LYS A 98 -16.91 11.70 -19.52
CA LYS A 98 -18.30 12.05 -19.73
C LYS A 98 -19.17 10.83 -19.49
N VAL A 99 -20.09 10.93 -18.53
CA VAL A 99 -20.99 9.84 -18.13
C VAL A 99 -22.42 10.18 -18.52
N LEU A 100 -23.07 9.30 -19.25
CA LEU A 100 -24.51 9.37 -19.56
C LEU A 100 -25.30 8.64 -18.48
N ARG A 101 -26.20 9.36 -17.82
CA ARG A 101 -27.12 8.81 -16.81
C ARG A 101 -28.52 8.72 -17.39
N LEU A 102 -29.09 7.52 -17.36
CA LEU A 102 -30.45 7.22 -17.83
C LEU A 102 -31.27 6.66 -16.67
N LEU A 103 -32.53 7.08 -16.56
CA LEU A 103 -33.49 6.64 -15.56
C LEU A 103 -34.59 5.81 -16.26
N ARG A 104 -34.96 4.68 -15.66
CA ARG A 104 -36.07 3.82 -16.08
C ARG A 104 -36.96 3.49 -14.90
#